data_AF-A0A2C1KBZ1-F1
#
_entry.id   AF-A0A2C1KBZ1-F1
#
_cell.length_a   1.000
_cell.length_b   1.000
_cell.length_c   1.000
_cell.angle_alpha   90.00
_cell.angle_beta   90.00
_cell.angle_gamma   90.00
#
_symmetry.space_group_name_H-M   'P 1'
#
loop_
_entity.id
_entity.type
_entity.pdbx_description
1 polymer ?
#
loop_
_entity_poly.entity_id
_entity_poly.type
_entity_poly.pdbx_seq_one_letter_code
_entity_poly.pdbx_strand_id
1 'polypeptide(L)' 'MQIRTYKHWTTKEDFKLITLRDKGKKYREIANIMERSPLSVEKRYRKIKYLNMYDAVSQ' A
#
# COMPACT_ATOMS: atom_id res chain seq x y z
N MET A 1 -13.12 19.09 -17.71
CA MET A 1 -13.57 17.87 -17.00
C MET A 1 -12.33 17.08 -16.58
N GLN A 2 -12.00 16.99 -15.29
CA GLN A 2 -10.97 16.04 -14.85
C GLN A 2 -11.63 14.69 -14.58
N ILE A 3 -11.37 13.71 -15.44
CA ILE A 3 -11.75 12.32 -15.22
C ILE A 3 -10.90 11.82 -14.05
N ARG A 4 -11.53 11.48 -12.92
CA ARG A 4 -10.84 10.88 -11.77
C ARG A 4 -10.38 9.47 -12.17
N THR A 5 -9.17 9.33 -12.69
CA THR A 5 -8.59 8.01 -12.96
C THR A 5 -8.24 7.36 -11.62
N TYR A 6 -9.05 6.41 -11.18
CA TYR A 6 -8.72 5.58 -10.04
C TYR A 6 -7.51 4.72 -10.40
N LYS A 7 -6.33 5.09 -9.89
CA LYS A 7 -5.14 4.25 -10.04
C LYS A 7 -5.34 2.98 -9.20
N HIS A 8 -5.44 1.83 -9.87
CA HIS A 8 -5.49 0.53 -9.22
C HIS A 8 -4.20 0.27 -8.41
N TRP A 9 -4.31 -0.57 -7.39
CA TRP A 9 -3.16 -1.10 -6.65
C TRP A 9 -2.65 -2.33 -7.37
N THR A 10 -1.38 -2.30 -7.74
CA THR A 10 -0.69 -3.45 -8.33
C THR A 10 -0.01 -4.29 -7.26
N THR A 11 0.24 -5.57 -7.56
CA THR A 11 0.96 -6.46 -6.65
C THR A 11 2.35 -5.92 -6.28
N LYS A 12 3.04 -5.25 -7.22
CA LYS A 12 4.34 -4.60 -6.96
C LYS A 12 4.24 -3.45 -5.96
N GLU A 13 3.18 -2.64 -6.05
CA GLU A 13 2.91 -1.58 -5.08
C GLU A 13 2.57 -2.15 -3.70
N ASP A 14 1.84 -3.26 -3.64
CA ASP A 14 1.52 -3.94 -2.38
C ASP A 14 2.78 -4.47 -1.70
N PHE A 15 3.67 -5.16 -2.42
CA PHE A 15 4.95 -5.59 -1.87
C PHE A 15 5.78 -4.41 -1.38
N LYS A 16 5.85 -3.32 -2.16
CA LYS A 16 6.56 -2.10 -1.74
C LYS A 16 5.95 -1.51 -0.46
N LEU A 17 4.62 -1.49 -0.36
CA LEU A 17 3.89 -1.02 0.82
C LEU A 17 4.21 -1.86 2.06
N ILE A 18 4.15 -3.19 1.93
CA ILE A 18 4.47 -4.14 3.01
C ILE A 18 5.92 -3.93 3.46
N THR A 19 6.88 -3.97 2.53
CA THR A 19 8.30 -3.77 2.85
C THR A 19 8.58 -2.43 3.55
N LEU A 20 7.92 -1.35 3.12
CA LEU A 20 8.08 -0.05 3.77
C LEU A 20 7.49 -0.03 5.19
N ARG A 21 6.38 -0.74 5.41
CA ARG A 21 5.80 -0.91 6.75
C ARG A 21 6.65 -1.77 7.66
N ASP A 22 7.25 -2.83 7.14
CA ASP A 22 8.18 -3.68 7.89
C ASP A 22 9.46 -2.92 8.28
N LYS A 23 9.90 -1.98 7.43
CA LYS A 23 10.97 -1.01 7.75
C LYS A 23 10.55 0.08 8.76
N GLY A 24 9.33 0.03 9.29
CA GLY A 24 8.83 0.98 10.29
C GLY A 24 8.37 2.33 9.76
N LYS A 25 8.28 2.53 8.43
CA LYS A 25 7.86 3.82 7.85
C LYS A 25 6.40 4.12 8.18
N LYS A 26 6.10 5.39 8.48
CA LYS A 26 4.72 5.85 8.73
C LYS A 26 3.95 5.96 7.41
N TYR A 27 2.63 5.80 7.45
CA TYR A 27 1.78 5.87 6.24
C TYR A 27 1.93 7.18 5.46
N ARG A 28 2.20 8.31 6.14
CA ARG A 28 2.49 9.60 5.48
C ARG A 28 3.78 9.57 4.65
N GLU A 29 4.84 8.95 5.16
CA GLU A 29 6.10 8.82 4.41
C GLU A 29 5.91 7.91 3.20
N ILE A 30 5.20 6.80 3.39
CA ILE A 30 4.91 5.84 2.32
C ILE A 30 4.05 6.47 1.22
N ALA A 31 3.04 7.25 1.63
CA ALA A 31 2.21 8.02 0.72
C ALA A 31 3.01 8.97 -0.16
N ASN A 32 4.00 9.68 0.42
CA ASN A 32 4.90 10.54 -0.34
C ASN A 32 5.77 9.73 -1.33
N ILE A 33 6.29 8.57 -0.90
CA ILE A 33 7.13 7.70 -1.74
C ILE A 33 6.33 7.05 -2.90
N MET A 34 5.04 6.83 -2.70
CA MET A 34 4.16 6.14 -3.67
C MET A 34 3.25 7.10 -4.44
N GLU A 35 3.35 8.40 -4.18
CA GLU A 35 2.50 9.45 -4.76
C GLU A 35 1.00 9.13 -4.60
N ARG A 36 0.63 8.64 -3.40
CA ARG A 36 -0.76 8.31 -3.03
C ARG A 36 -1.18 9.11 -1.81
N SER A 37 -2.47 9.12 -1.49
CA SER A 37 -2.93 9.70 -0.22
C SER A 37 -2.63 8.76 0.95
N PRO A 38 -2.26 9.28 2.14
CA PRO A 38 -2.03 8.46 3.33
C PRO A 38 -3.20 7.55 3.70
N LEU A 39 -4.43 8.03 3.50
CA LEU A 39 -5.66 7.26 3.74
C LEU A 39 -5.78 6.07 2.78
N SER A 40 -5.41 6.24 1.49
CA SER A 40 -5.45 5.14 0.52
C SER A 40 -4.44 4.05 0.87
N VAL A 41 -3.22 4.47 1.25
CA VAL A 41 -2.14 3.60 1.69
C VAL A 41 -2.55 2.78 2.93
N GLU A 42 -3.09 3.44 3.95
CA GLU A 42 -3.55 2.78 5.16
C GLU A 42 -4.67 1.76 4.89
N LYS A 43 -5.70 2.17 4.13
CA LYS A 43 -6.80 1.27 3.76
C LYS A 43 -6.28 0.04 3.00
N ARG A 44 -5.33 0.23 2.09
CA ARG A 44 -4.74 -0.88 1.34
C ARG A 44 -3.96 -1.82 2.26
N TYR A 45 -3.07 -1.29 3.10
CA TYR A 45 -2.28 -2.09 4.02
C TYR A 45 -3.16 -2.91 4.97
N ARG A 46 -4.21 -2.30 5.53
CA ARG A 46 -5.20 -3.01 6.37
C ARG A 46 -5.91 -4.12 5.60
N LYS A 47 -6.30 -3.88 4.34
CA LYS A 47 -6.94 -4.90 3.50
C LYS A 47 -6.00 -6.08 3.24
N ILE A 48 -4.74 -5.82 2.89
CA ILE A 48 -3.73 -6.85 2.69
C ILE A 48 -3.56 -7.70 3.95
N LYS A 49 -3.38 -7.04 5.10
CA LYS A 49 -3.15 -7.68 6.39
C LYS A 49 -4.37 -8.46 6.88
N TYR A 50 -5.59 -7.95 6.66
CA TYR A 50 -6.80 -8.63 7.11
C TYR A 50 -7.13 -9.86 6.26
N LEU A 51 -6.87 -9.78 4.96
CA LEU A 51 -7.14 -10.87 4.02
C LEU A 51 -5.97 -11.86 3.91
N ASN A 52 -4.89 -11.67 4.67
CA ASN A 52 -3.63 -12.43 4.59
C ASN A 52 -3.19 -12.67 3.13
N MET A 53 -3.36 -11.66 2.27
CA MET A 53 -3.27 -11.84 0.81
C MET A 53 -1.89 -12.34 0.34
N TYR A 54 -0.82 -12.13 1.13
CA TYR A 54 0.56 -12.41 0.74
C TYR A 54 1.40 -13.06 1.86
N ASP A 55 0.78 -13.54 2.94
CA ASP A 55 1.53 -14.09 4.09
C ASP A 55 2.27 -15.40 3.77
N ALA A 56 1.86 -16.11 2.71
CA ALA A 56 2.52 -17.34 2.24
C ALA A 56 3.89 -17.11 1.55
N VAL A 57 4.35 -15.86 1.41
CA VAL A 57 5.60 -15.51 0.68
C VAL A 57 6.73 -15.06 1.63
N SER A 58 6.49 -15.06 2.94
CA SER A 58 7.47 -14.63 3.96
C SER A 58 8.06 -15.75 4.82
N GLN A 59 8.08 -17.00 4.33
CA GLN A 59 8.90 -18.08 4.91
C GLN A 59 9.93 -18.58 3.90
#